data_AF-A0A847Z709-F1
#
_entry.id   AF-A0A847Z709-F1
#
_cell.length_a   1.000
_cell.length_b   1.000
_cell.length_c   1.000
_cell.angle_alpha   90.00
_cell.angle_beta   90.00
_cell.angle_gamma   90.00
#
_symmetry.space_group_name_H-M   'P 1'
#
loop_
_entity.id
_entity.type
_entity.pdbx_description
1 polymer ?
#
loop_
_entity_poly.entity_id
_entity_poly.type
_entity_poly.pdbx_seq_one_letter_code
_entity_poly.pdbx_strand_id
1 'polypeptide(L)' 'MRQEHKKKLIAPTIAMLVCIIFLIFMAVNNLFTYIYYNISVVLCILSALIPLGAIGMLIYVYILRVKEIKEGKEDDIDKY' A
#
# COMPACT_ATOMS: atom_id res chain seq x y z
N MET A 1 18.32 -14.59 -7.65
CA MET A 1 18.44 -13.11 -7.61
C MET A 1 19.78 -12.74 -7.04
N ARG A 2 20.57 -11.90 -7.75
CA ARG A 2 21.79 -11.28 -7.22
C ARG A 2 21.49 -10.55 -5.90
N GLN A 3 22.42 -10.54 -4.94
CA GLN A 3 22.20 -9.96 -3.61
C GLN A 3 21.82 -8.46 -3.68
N GLU A 4 22.34 -7.74 -4.67
CA GLU A 4 22.00 -6.34 -5.00
C GLU A 4 20.48 -6.10 -5.14
N HIS A 5 19.79 -6.94 -5.92
CA HIS A 5 18.34 -6.78 -6.14
C HIS A 5 17.53 -7.02 -4.87
N LYS A 6 18.01 -7.86 -3.95
CA LYS A 6 17.31 -8.11 -2.68
C LYS A 6 17.35 -6.89 -1.77
N LYS A 7 18.48 -6.16 -1.73
CA LYS A 7 18.60 -4.93 -0.93
C LYS A 7 17.71 -3.82 -1.47
N LYS A 8 17.64 -3.64 -2.80
CA LYS A 8 16.78 -2.63 -3.45
C LYS A 8 15.28 -2.88 -3.24
N LEU A 9 14.87 -4.11 -2.90
CA LEU A 9 13.47 -4.44 -2.58
C LEU A 9 13.06 -4.08 -1.15
N ILE A 10 13.99 -3.87 -0.22
CA ILE A 10 13.66 -3.65 1.19
C ILE A 10 12.88 -2.35 1.37
N ALA A 11 13.39 -1.23 0.82
CA ALA A 11 12.75 0.07 0.91
C ALA A 11 11.31 0.08 0.36
N PRO A 12 11.03 -0.33 -0.89
CA PRO A 12 9.66 -0.35 -1.41
C PRO A 12 8.75 -1.32 -0.65
N THR A 13 9.28 -2.42 -0.12
CA THR A 13 8.48 -3.38 0.68
C THR A 13 8.06 -2.77 2.01
N ILE A 14 8.98 -2.13 2.72
CA ILE A 14 8.68 -1.45 3.99
C ILE A 14 7.66 -0.33 3.74
N ALA A 15 7.87 0.49 2.70
CA ALA A 15 6.94 1.56 2.35
C ALA A 15 5.52 1.02 2.07
N MET A 16 5.40 -0.03 1.26
CA MET A 16 4.12 -0.68 0.99
C MET A 16 3.46 -1.17 2.29
N LEU A 17 4.21 -1.85 3.16
CA LEU A 17 3.67 -2.37 4.43
C LEU A 17 3.18 -1.25 5.35
N VAL A 18 3.97 -0.19 5.50
CA VAL A 18 3.58 0.98 6.31
C VAL A 18 2.32 1.63 5.77
N CYS A 19 2.22 1.83 4.45
CA CYS A 19 1.02 2.39 3.82
C CYS A 19 -0.21 1.48 4.01
N ILE A 20 -0.08 0.16 3.82
CA ILE A 20 -1.18 -0.78 4.03
C ILE A 20 -1.65 -0.78 5.49
N ILE A 21 -0.72 -0.81 6.45
CA ILE A 21 -1.04 -0.76 7.88
C ILE A 21 -1.77 0.55 8.21
N PHE A 22 -1.29 1.68 7.69
CA PHE A 22 -1.93 2.97 7.88
C PHE A 22 -3.37 3.01 7.31
N LEU A 23 -3.57 2.48 6.10
CA LEU A 23 -4.90 2.42 5.47
C LEU A 23 -5.86 1.51 6.22
N ILE A 24 -5.39 0.35 6.71
CA ILE A 24 -6.19 -0.54 7.56
C ILE A 24 -6.55 0.17 8.86
N PHE A 25 -5.59 0.83 9.51
CA PHE A 25 -5.84 1.58 10.74
C PHE A 25 -6.89 2.68 10.53
N MET A 26 -6.79 3.45 9.44
CA MET A 26 -7.82 4.43 9.06
C MET A 26 -9.19 3.80 8.82
N ALA A 27 -9.26 2.67 8.12
CA ALA A 27 -10.52 1.98 7.83
C ALA A 27 -11.19 1.48 9.13
N VAL A 28 -10.40 0.91 10.04
CA VAL A 28 -10.88 0.43 11.34
C VAL A 28 -11.38 1.60 12.20
N ASN A 29 -10.62 2.70 12.29
CA ASN A 29 -11.07 3.88 13.03
C ASN A 29 -12.38 4.45 12.49
N ASN A 30 -12.52 4.57 11.16
CA ASN A 30 -13.77 5.00 10.55
C ASN A 30 -14.94 4.06 10.92
N LEU A 31 -14.73 2.75 10.88
CA LEU A 31 -15.75 1.78 11.28
C LEU A 31 -16.20 1.99 12.73
N PHE A 32 -15.27 2.20 13.67
CA PHE A 32 -15.60 2.52 15.06
C PHE A 32 -16.39 3.83 15.18
N THR A 33 -15.98 4.88 14.47
CA THR A 33 -16.71 6.15 14.44
C THR A 33 -18.14 5.96 13.92
N TYR A 34 -18.35 5.17 12.87
CA TYR A 34 -19.69 4.93 12.34
C TYR A 34 -20.60 4.18 13.32
N ILE A 35 -20.07 3.19 14.04
CA ILE A 35 -20.81 2.47 15.08
C ILE A 35 -21.18 3.43 16.22
N TYR A 36 -20.24 4.26 16.67
CA TYR A 36 -20.44 5.18 17.80
C TYR A 36 -21.50 6.26 17.49
N TYR A 37 -21.48 6.83 16.29
CA TYR A 37 -22.40 7.88 15.87
C TYR A 37 -23.64 7.36 15.13
N ASN A 38 -23.82 6.04 15.04
CA ASN A 38 -24.94 5.38 14.37
C ASN A 38 -25.16 5.89 12.92
N ILE A 39 -24.06 6.05 12.19
CA ILE A 39 -24.07 6.55 10.81
C ILE A 39 -24.63 5.48 9.87
N SER A 40 -25.31 5.92 8.80
CA SER A 40 -25.87 5.04 7.76
C SER A 40 -24.85 4.01 7.26
N VAL A 41 -25.26 2.74 7.23
CA VAL A 41 -24.48 1.60 6.73
C VAL A 41 -24.02 1.82 5.29
N VAL A 42 -24.81 2.52 4.47
CA VAL A 42 -24.44 2.83 3.07
C VAL A 42 -23.19 3.71 3.02
N LEU A 43 -23.10 4.74 3.88
CA LEU A 43 -21.92 5.61 3.94
C LEU A 43 -20.69 4.85 4.45
N CYS A 44 -20.89 3.94 5.41
CA CYS A 44 -19.83 3.07 5.89
C CYS A 44 -19.25 2.20 4.76
N ILE A 45 -20.10 1.57 3.95
CA ILE A 45 -19.64 0.74 2.82
C ILE A 45 -18.91 1.59 1.78
N LEU A 46 -19.46 2.74 1.40
CA LEU A 46 -18.83 3.64 0.42
C LEU A 46 -17.45 4.12 0.90
N SER A 47 -17.33 4.49 2.17
CA SER A 47 -16.05 4.91 2.74
C SER A 47 -15.01 3.80 2.80
N ALA A 48 -15.42 2.53 3.01
CA ALA A 48 -14.52 1.38 3.10
C ALA A 48 -13.97 0.95 1.73
N LEU A 49 -14.69 1.23 0.64
CA LEU A 49 -14.21 0.97 -0.73
C LEU A 49 -12.97 1.80 -1.08
N ILE A 50 -12.82 3.01 -0.51
CA ILE A 50 -11.68 3.89 -0.76
C ILE A 50 -10.35 3.28 -0.30
N PRO A 51 -10.15 2.93 1.00
CA PRO A 51 -8.90 2.32 1.45
C PRO A 51 -8.69 0.94 0.82
N LEU A 52 -9.75 0.15 0.56
CA LEU A 52 -9.64 -1.13 -0.16
C LEU A 52 -9.07 -0.95 -1.57
N GLY A 53 -9.62 0.01 -2.33
CA GLY A 53 -9.11 0.34 -3.67
C GLY A 53 -7.67 0.83 -3.63
N ALA A 54 -7.33 1.68 -2.66
CA ALA A 54 -5.97 2.17 -2.47
C ALA A 54 -4.98 1.06 -2.14
N ILE A 55 -5.35 0.10 -1.28
CA ILE A 55 -4.52 -1.09 -0.98
C ILE A 55 -4.30 -1.91 -2.25
N GLY A 56 -5.35 -2.16 -3.03
CA GLY A 56 -5.24 -2.87 -4.31
C GLY A 56 -4.28 -2.18 -5.27
N MET A 57 -4.38 -0.85 -5.40
CA MET A 57 -3.49 -0.05 -6.23
C MET A 57 -2.03 -0.09 -5.73
N LEU A 58 -1.81 0.02 -4.42
CA LEU A 58 -0.47 -0.07 -3.82
C LEU A 58 0.19 -1.42 -4.11
N ILE A 59 -0.55 -2.51 -3.98
CA ILE A 59 -0.04 -3.86 -4.29
C ILE A 59 0.30 -3.95 -5.78
N TYR A 60 -0.55 -3.43 -6.67
CA TYR A 60 -0.29 -3.44 -8.11
C TYR A 60 1.00 -2.69 -8.48
N VAL A 61 1.16 -1.46 -7.96
CA VAL A 61 2.36 -0.64 -8.18
C VAL A 61 3.60 -1.32 -7.59
N TYR A 62 3.48 -1.92 -6.40
CA TYR A 62 4.58 -2.68 -5.80
C TYR A 62 5.01 -3.86 -6.69
N ILE A 63 4.06 -4.62 -7.25
CA ILE A 63 4.37 -5.72 -8.18
C ILE A 63 5.12 -5.22 -9.41
N LEU A 64 4.68 -4.10 -10.01
CA LEU A 64 5.39 -3.48 -11.13
C LEU A 64 6.82 -3.10 -10.73
N ARG A 65 6.99 -2.49 -9.55
CA ARG A 65 8.30 -2.11 -9.06
C ARG A 65 9.22 -3.30 -8.83
N VAL A 66 8.69 -4.38 -8.28
CA VAL A 66 9.44 -5.64 -8.11
C VAL A 66 9.86 -6.22 -9.47
N LYS A 67 9.01 -6.11 -10.51
CA LYS A 67 9.37 -6.53 -11.87
C LYS A 67 10.47 -5.66 -12.46
N GLU A 68 10.37 -4.33 -12.35
CA GLU A 68 11.42 -3.40 -12.82
C GLU A 68 12.79 -3.68 -12.19
N ILE A 69 12.83 -3.82 -10.86
CA ILE A 69 14.07 -4.12 -10.13
C ILE A 69 14.67 -5.47 -10.57
N LYS A 70 13.82 -6.46 -10.89
CA LYS A 70 14.26 -7.78 -11.38
C LYS A 70 14.72 -7.75 -12.83
N GLU A 71 14.09 -6.93 -13.67
CA GLU A 71 14.49 -6.69 -15.07
C GLU A 71 15.81 -5.92 -15.16
N GLY A 72 16.28 -5.31 -14.07
CA GLY A 72 17.51 -4.54 -14.07
C GLY A 72 17.40 -3.25 -14.88
N LYS A 73 16.19 -2.78 -15.17
CA LYS A 73 15.97 -1.40 -15.62
C LYS A 73 16.54 -0.49 -14.53
N GLU A 74 17.47 0.38 -14.94
CA GLU A 74 18.30 1.18 -14.05
C GLU A 74 17.43 1.86 -12.99
N ASP A 75 17.55 1.38 -11.75
CA ASP A 75 17.12 2.13 -10.58
C ASP A 75 18.20 3.19 -10.34
N ASP A 76 18.14 4.27 -11.11
CA ASP A 76 19.12 5.38 -11.18
C ASP A 76 19.22 6.21 -9.87
N ILE A 77 18.72 5.70 -8.75
CA ILE A 77 18.91 6.33 -7.43
C ILE A 77 20.40 6.29 -7.00
N ASP A 78 21.21 5.35 -7.47
CA ASP A 78 22.66 5.31 -7.18
C ASP A 78 23.46 6.42 -7.91
N LYS A 79 22.82 7.20 -8.81
CA LYS A 79 23.46 8.26 -9.61
C LYS A 79 23.22 9.68 -9.08
N TYR A 80 22.46 9.84 -8.00
CA TYR A 80 22.12 11.13 -7.39
C TYR A 80 22.49 11.20 -5.92
#